data_AF-A0A519CW00-F1
#
_entry.id   AF-A0A519CW00-F1
#
_cell.length_a   1.000
_cell.length_b   1.000
_cell.length_c   1.000
_cell.angle_alpha   90.00
_cell.angle_beta   90.00
_cell.angle_gamma   90.00
#
_symmetry.space_group_name_H-M   'P 1'
#
loop_
_entity.id
_entity.type
_entity.pdbx_description
1 polymer ?
#
loop_
_entity_poly.entity_id
_entity_poly.type
_entity_poly.pdbx_seq_one_letter_code
_entity_poly.pdbx_strand_id
1 'polypeptide(L)'
;MLKEEFTDLDLIKSGKNFLGILNDIKRRPEDAAKELQISLDEINSIINGKKPLSSEIVSKAIKIWPVNARDFYIVRDDCPLGIKIMKAEESSKSSRIMERAGKPYYEYRDTVMSTVAPFRPEWILELCSVSNNDPENSDIQWNNGHFMHQFTYFIGEVNFYYQSPNGKKNVAIMNTGDSMYITPFTRHSFATRESSKENGLILAITYGGKLTGDVQQELSALSVELGSNFALDFSSNESASGAILNFHRNISNLTLKELSKNTSISIDELKLFENGLKLPLISDLKKIANSLNINIRDLLPNDKIEDKVIIKYHNEGKTWFYPENTNYYEFHELASTSTLPFSKSFEIKINDSKNSKLDLESGLHQYMYNIGNNSISLSWEINNQTYTESINPGDSLYLKPFIKHNFRGNGKILILRIGGKVAGDSQRELSIVGKKNAERAISENIQWFDPKGKK
;
A
#
# COMPACT_ATOMS: atom_id res chain seq x y z
N MET A 1 1.79 -1.34 -33.32
CA MET A 1 1.91 -2.68 -32.70
C MET A 1 1.79 -2.66 -31.19
N LEU A 2 2.83 -2.43 -30.38
CA LEU A 2 2.71 -2.54 -28.91
C LEU A 2 1.56 -1.68 -28.30
N LYS A 3 1.43 -0.41 -28.70
CA LYS A 3 0.37 0.49 -28.18
C LYS A 3 -1.04 0.05 -28.57
N GLU A 4 -1.22 -0.56 -29.75
CA GLU A 4 -2.51 -1.07 -30.24
C GLU A 4 -2.88 -2.38 -29.52
N GLU A 5 -1.92 -3.30 -29.35
CA GLU A 5 -2.09 -4.54 -28.58
C GLU A 5 -2.46 -4.26 -27.11
N PHE A 6 -1.95 -3.18 -26.51
CA PHE A 6 -2.32 -2.80 -25.14
C PHE A 6 -3.72 -2.19 -25.03
N THR A 7 -4.20 -1.44 -26.03
CA THR A 7 -5.59 -0.97 -26.08
C THR A 7 -6.59 -2.13 -26.15
N ASP A 8 -6.23 -3.22 -26.83
CA ASP A 8 -7.09 -4.42 -26.91
C ASP A 8 -7.19 -5.13 -25.55
N LEU A 9 -6.10 -5.19 -24.77
CA LEU A 9 -6.11 -5.81 -23.44
C LEU A 9 -6.96 -5.03 -22.42
N ASP A 10 -6.93 -3.70 -22.45
CA ASP A 10 -7.76 -2.87 -21.58
C ASP A 10 -9.25 -3.04 -21.92
N LEU A 11 -9.60 -3.14 -23.21
CA LEU A 11 -10.97 -3.43 -23.65
C LEU A 11 -11.44 -4.81 -23.21
N ILE A 12 -10.61 -5.85 -23.35
CA ILE A 12 -10.92 -7.20 -22.89
C ILE A 12 -11.15 -7.20 -21.37
N LYS A 13 -10.28 -6.55 -20.58
CA LYS A 13 -10.45 -6.44 -19.13
C LYS A 13 -11.73 -5.67 -18.76
N SER A 14 -12.04 -4.59 -19.49
CA SER A 14 -13.26 -3.81 -19.29
C SER A 14 -14.51 -4.63 -19.60
N GLY A 15 -14.52 -5.40 -20.69
CA GLY A 15 -15.59 -6.32 -21.04
C GLY A 15 -15.82 -7.42 -20.01
N LYS A 16 -14.73 -8.02 -19.50
CA LYS A 16 -14.77 -9.01 -18.41
C LYS A 16 -15.27 -8.41 -17.09
N ASN A 17 -14.86 -7.18 -16.76
CA ASN A 17 -15.37 -6.46 -15.61
C ASN A 17 -16.88 -6.20 -15.73
N PHE A 18 -17.33 -5.75 -16.91
CA PHE A 18 -18.75 -5.56 -17.19
C PHE A 18 -19.54 -6.87 -17.07
N LEU A 19 -19.00 -7.98 -17.60
CA LEU A 19 -19.58 -9.32 -17.43
C LEU A 19 -19.69 -9.71 -15.95
N GLY A 20 -18.66 -9.46 -15.14
CA GLY A 20 -18.68 -9.68 -13.70
C GLY A 20 -19.84 -8.95 -13.02
N ILE A 21 -19.98 -7.65 -13.30
CA ILE A 21 -21.11 -6.85 -12.79
C ILE A 21 -22.45 -7.49 -13.14
N LEU A 22 -22.65 -7.85 -14.42
CA LEU A 22 -23.90 -8.49 -14.86
C LEU A 22 -24.16 -9.82 -14.16
N ASN A 23 -23.12 -10.64 -13.96
CA ASN A 23 -23.21 -11.91 -13.24
C ASN A 23 -23.65 -11.71 -11.78
N ASP A 24 -23.15 -10.67 -11.12
CA ASP A 24 -23.45 -10.39 -9.71
C ASP A 24 -24.91 -9.99 -9.52
N ILE A 25 -25.43 -9.10 -10.37
CA ILE A 25 -26.83 -8.66 -10.34
C ILE A 25 -27.79 -9.59 -11.10
N LYS A 26 -27.32 -10.76 -11.55
CA LYS A 26 -28.13 -11.79 -12.25
C LYS A 26 -28.82 -11.25 -13.50
N ARG A 27 -28.07 -10.58 -14.37
CA ARG A 27 -28.56 -10.08 -15.66
C ARG A 27 -27.88 -10.82 -16.79
N ARG A 28 -28.67 -11.47 -17.64
CA ARG A 28 -28.16 -12.04 -18.90
C ARG A 28 -27.94 -10.88 -19.90
N PRO A 29 -27.16 -11.10 -20.97
CA PRO A 29 -27.00 -10.09 -22.02
C PRO A 29 -28.34 -9.53 -22.56
N GLU A 30 -29.36 -10.37 -22.72
CA GLU A 30 -30.70 -9.96 -23.15
C GLU A 30 -31.46 -9.11 -22.12
N ASP A 31 -31.25 -9.37 -20.82
CA ASP A 31 -31.88 -8.57 -19.76
C ASP A 31 -31.22 -7.19 -19.70
N ALA A 32 -29.89 -7.14 -19.76
CA ALA A 32 -29.12 -5.89 -19.79
C ALA A 32 -29.48 -5.03 -21.02
N ALA A 33 -29.56 -5.64 -22.21
CA ALA A 33 -29.97 -4.97 -23.44
C ALA A 33 -31.35 -4.31 -23.31
N LYS A 34 -32.33 -5.07 -22.79
CA LYS A 34 -33.70 -4.59 -22.59
C LYS A 34 -33.78 -3.45 -21.57
N GLU A 35 -33.15 -3.61 -20.41
CA GLU A 35 -33.22 -2.64 -19.31
C GLU A 35 -32.48 -1.33 -19.64
N LEU A 36 -31.31 -1.43 -20.28
CA LEU A 36 -30.50 -0.28 -20.69
C LEU A 36 -30.93 0.32 -22.04
N GLN A 37 -31.92 -0.27 -22.71
CA GLN A 37 -32.44 0.14 -24.02
C GLN A 37 -31.30 0.27 -25.05
N ILE A 38 -30.46 -0.75 -25.12
CA ILE A 38 -29.37 -0.89 -26.10
C ILE A 38 -29.46 -2.25 -26.79
N SER A 39 -28.83 -2.38 -27.95
CA SER A 39 -28.91 -3.64 -28.70
C SER A 39 -28.17 -4.78 -27.97
N LEU A 40 -28.67 -6.00 -28.10
CA LEU A 40 -28.00 -7.20 -27.60
C LEU A 40 -26.60 -7.36 -28.21
N ASP A 41 -26.43 -7.02 -29.49
CA ASP A 41 -25.14 -7.05 -30.18
C ASP A 41 -24.14 -6.07 -29.57
N GLU A 42 -24.60 -4.91 -29.12
CA GLU A 42 -23.76 -3.93 -28.45
C GLU A 42 -23.31 -4.42 -27.07
N ILE A 43 -24.22 -4.97 -26.25
CA ILE A 43 -23.88 -5.63 -24.98
C ILE A 43 -22.81 -6.72 -25.21
N ASN A 44 -23.06 -7.61 -26.17
CA ASN A 44 -22.12 -8.70 -26.48
C ASN A 44 -20.79 -8.17 -27.02
N SER A 45 -20.80 -7.09 -27.79
CA SER A 45 -19.55 -6.47 -28.29
C SER A 45 -18.72 -5.90 -27.15
N ILE A 46 -19.36 -5.30 -26.14
CA ILE A 46 -18.68 -4.79 -24.95
C ILE A 46 -18.11 -5.94 -24.11
N ILE A 47 -18.93 -6.95 -23.79
CA ILE A 47 -18.51 -8.14 -23.02
C ILE A 47 -17.28 -8.81 -23.66
N ASN A 48 -17.28 -8.94 -24.99
CA ASN A 48 -16.18 -9.56 -25.73
C ASN A 48 -14.97 -8.63 -25.97
N GLY A 49 -14.95 -7.42 -25.41
CA GLY A 49 -13.86 -6.47 -25.57
C GLY A 49 -13.71 -5.90 -26.99
N LYS A 50 -14.75 -5.99 -27.83
CA LYS A 50 -14.76 -5.47 -29.21
C LYS A 50 -15.18 -4.00 -29.30
N LYS A 51 -15.89 -3.51 -28.27
CA LYS A 51 -16.32 -2.11 -28.15
C LYS A 51 -16.08 -1.61 -26.73
N PRO A 52 -15.67 -0.34 -26.55
CA PRO A 52 -15.60 0.27 -25.23
C PRO A 52 -17.01 0.43 -24.65
N LEU A 53 -17.11 0.32 -23.32
CA LEU A 53 -18.30 0.71 -22.58
C LEU A 53 -18.42 2.24 -22.56
N SER A 54 -19.53 2.80 -23.07
CA SER A 54 -19.72 4.25 -23.16
C SER A 54 -20.21 4.85 -21.84
N SER A 55 -19.93 6.14 -21.61
CA SER A 55 -20.44 6.88 -20.45
C SER A 55 -21.97 6.99 -20.44
N GLU A 56 -22.62 6.94 -21.61
CA GLU A 56 -24.08 6.90 -21.72
C GLU A 56 -24.63 5.60 -21.13
N ILE A 57 -24.03 4.45 -21.47
CA ILE A 57 -24.44 3.15 -20.93
C ILE A 57 -24.23 3.12 -19.41
N VAL A 58 -23.07 3.60 -18.92
CA VAL A 58 -22.80 3.74 -17.48
C VAL A 58 -23.86 4.61 -16.81
N SER A 59 -24.20 5.75 -17.40
CA SER A 59 -25.22 6.67 -16.87
C SER A 59 -26.62 6.07 -16.83
N LYS A 60 -26.96 5.18 -17.79
CA LYS A 60 -28.22 4.41 -17.76
C LYS A 60 -28.17 3.35 -16.66
N ALA A 61 -27.06 2.63 -16.53
CA ALA A 61 -26.90 1.55 -15.56
C ALA A 61 -27.01 2.05 -14.11
N ILE A 62 -26.28 3.10 -13.71
CA ILE A 62 -26.30 3.62 -12.34
C ILE A 62 -27.65 4.22 -11.92
N LYS A 63 -28.55 4.49 -12.87
CA LYS A 63 -29.91 4.97 -12.58
C LYS A 63 -30.86 3.85 -12.17
N ILE A 64 -30.62 2.63 -12.63
CA ILE A 64 -31.57 1.51 -12.49
C ILE A 64 -30.98 0.32 -11.72
N TRP A 65 -29.65 0.23 -11.61
CA TRP A 65 -28.94 -0.81 -10.88
C TRP A 65 -28.21 -0.22 -9.69
N PRO A 66 -28.07 -0.97 -8.58
CA PRO A 66 -27.36 -0.52 -7.37
C PRO A 66 -25.83 -0.66 -7.56
N VAL A 67 -25.29 0.03 -8.55
CA VAL A 67 -23.87 0.07 -8.92
C VAL A 67 -23.41 1.51 -9.08
N ASN A 68 -22.13 1.76 -8.89
CA ASN A 68 -21.54 3.08 -9.00
C ASN A 68 -20.83 3.25 -10.35
N ALA A 69 -20.70 4.50 -10.81
CA ALA A 69 -20.00 4.78 -12.08
C ALA A 69 -18.57 4.23 -12.07
N ARG A 70 -17.89 4.28 -10.92
CA ARG A 70 -16.53 3.79 -10.75
C ARG A 70 -16.37 2.28 -10.94
N ASP A 71 -17.42 1.50 -10.72
CA ASP A 71 -17.38 0.04 -10.83
C ASP A 71 -17.14 -0.38 -12.29
N PHE A 72 -17.48 0.50 -13.25
CA PHE A 72 -17.30 0.27 -14.68
C PHE A 72 -15.92 0.66 -15.21
N TYR A 73 -15.13 1.42 -14.45
CA TYR A 73 -13.83 1.93 -14.88
C TYR A 73 -12.70 1.13 -14.23
N ILE A 74 -12.07 0.26 -15.03
CA ILE A 74 -10.92 -0.53 -14.58
C ILE A 74 -9.68 0.33 -14.37
N VAL A 75 -8.75 -0.16 -13.55
CA VAL A 75 -7.39 0.40 -13.48
C VAL A 75 -6.66 0.08 -14.79
N ARG A 76 -6.16 1.11 -15.46
CA ARG A 76 -5.30 0.97 -16.63
C ARG A 76 -3.96 0.37 -16.23
N ASP A 77 -3.41 -0.53 -17.04
CA ASP A 77 -2.09 -1.09 -16.76
C ASP A 77 -0.98 -0.29 -17.46
N ASP A 78 -0.37 0.65 -16.74
CA ASP A 78 0.78 1.42 -17.23
C ASP A 78 2.14 0.75 -16.99
N CYS A 79 2.15 -0.53 -16.59
CA CYS A 79 3.35 -1.32 -16.31
C CYS A 79 3.23 -2.74 -16.92
N PRO A 80 3.00 -2.88 -18.24
CA PRO A 80 2.69 -4.18 -18.86
C PRO A 80 3.86 -5.17 -18.82
N LEU A 81 5.10 -4.67 -18.78
CA LEU A 81 6.32 -5.49 -18.70
C LEU A 81 6.73 -5.82 -17.26
N GLY A 82 5.85 -5.58 -16.28
CA GLY A 82 6.11 -5.88 -14.87
C GLY A 82 7.01 -4.88 -14.15
N ILE A 83 7.80 -4.11 -14.89
CA ILE A 83 8.65 -3.04 -14.38
C ILE A 83 8.37 -1.74 -15.14
N LYS A 84 8.28 -0.63 -14.41
CA LYS A 84 8.23 0.73 -14.94
C LYS A 84 9.44 1.48 -14.41
N ILE A 85 10.16 2.17 -15.28
CA ILE A 85 11.36 2.95 -14.95
C ILE A 85 11.06 4.42 -15.23
N MET A 86 11.50 5.30 -14.35
CA MET A 86 11.51 6.75 -14.56
C MET A 86 12.94 7.24 -14.39
N LYS A 87 13.46 7.88 -15.43
CA LYS A 87 14.84 8.37 -15.49
C LYS A 87 15.02 9.63 -14.66
N ALA A 88 16.23 9.84 -14.15
CA ALA A 88 16.57 11.03 -13.35
C ALA A 88 16.25 12.35 -14.10
N GLU A 89 16.42 12.38 -15.42
CA GLU A 89 16.08 13.54 -16.25
C GLU A 89 14.56 13.77 -16.34
N GLU A 90 13.76 12.70 -16.30
CA GLU A 90 12.29 12.81 -16.25
C GLU A 90 11.84 13.36 -14.89
N SER A 91 12.43 12.87 -13.80
CA SER A 91 12.20 13.42 -12.45
C SER A 91 12.55 14.91 -12.40
N SER A 92 13.67 15.30 -12.98
CA SER A 92 14.10 16.70 -13.04
C SER A 92 13.11 17.60 -13.79
N LYS A 93 12.45 17.10 -14.84
CA LYS A 93 11.41 17.85 -15.59
C LYS A 93 10.12 18.07 -14.79
N SER A 94 9.87 17.28 -13.76
CA SER A 94 8.71 17.44 -12.85
C SER A 94 8.97 18.42 -11.70
N SER A 95 10.16 19.05 -11.68
CA SER A 95 10.58 19.95 -10.61
C SER A 95 9.59 21.09 -10.39
N ARG A 96 9.28 21.33 -9.13
CA ARG A 96 8.45 22.45 -8.68
C ARG A 96 8.94 22.94 -7.32
N ILE A 97 9.23 24.23 -7.24
CA ILE A 97 9.61 24.88 -6.00
C ILE A 97 8.33 25.34 -5.30
N MET A 98 8.18 24.95 -4.04
CA MET A 98 7.09 25.41 -3.19
C MET A 98 7.62 26.37 -2.13
N GLU A 99 7.02 27.55 -2.10
CA GLU A 99 7.33 28.53 -1.07
C GLU A 99 6.49 28.32 0.19
N ARG A 100 7.07 28.65 1.35
CA ARG A 100 6.35 28.78 2.62
C ARG A 100 6.82 30.06 3.29
N ALA A 101 5.87 30.83 3.83
CA ALA A 101 6.12 32.16 4.38
C ALA A 101 6.89 33.10 3.41
N GLY A 102 6.60 33.01 2.10
CA GLY A 102 7.19 33.85 1.06
C GLY A 102 8.63 33.54 0.69
N LYS A 103 9.15 32.36 1.07
CA LYS A 103 10.51 31.90 0.72
C LYS A 103 10.47 30.49 0.12
N PRO A 104 11.32 30.16 -0.87
CA PRO A 104 11.52 28.79 -1.33
C PRO A 104 11.84 27.86 -0.16
N TYR A 105 11.04 26.81 0.02
CA TYR A 105 11.17 25.91 1.15
C TYR A 105 11.53 24.49 0.71
N TYR A 106 10.88 24.01 -0.35
CA TYR A 106 11.16 22.72 -0.96
C TYR A 106 11.23 22.80 -2.47
N GLU A 107 12.11 22.00 -3.06
CA GLU A 107 11.99 21.56 -4.44
C GLU A 107 11.45 20.13 -4.46
N TYR A 108 10.27 19.92 -5.02
CA TYR A 108 9.69 18.59 -5.23
C TYR A 108 10.00 18.10 -6.64
N ARG A 109 10.34 16.82 -6.75
CA ARG A 109 10.38 16.07 -8.01
C ARG A 109 9.64 14.76 -7.83
N ASP A 110 8.81 14.44 -8.80
CA ASP A 110 8.18 13.14 -8.90
C ASP A 110 9.29 12.10 -9.16
N THR A 111 9.17 10.94 -8.54
CA THR A 111 9.86 9.73 -8.98
C THR A 111 8.82 8.73 -9.51
N VAL A 112 9.25 7.53 -9.90
CA VAL A 112 8.38 6.57 -10.57
C VAL A 112 7.07 6.32 -9.80
N MET A 113 5.97 6.45 -10.53
CA MET A 113 4.64 6.06 -10.08
C MET A 113 3.99 5.17 -11.13
N SER A 114 3.15 4.25 -10.66
CA SER A 114 2.34 3.40 -11.52
C SER A 114 0.90 3.46 -11.08
N THR A 115 0.00 3.50 -12.06
CA THR A 115 -1.46 3.45 -11.85
C THR A 115 -1.92 2.18 -11.14
N VAL A 116 -1.13 1.09 -11.21
CA VAL A 116 -1.43 -0.19 -10.53
C VAL A 116 -0.83 -0.30 -9.12
N ALA A 117 -0.23 0.78 -8.59
CA ALA A 117 0.43 0.77 -7.29
C ALA A 117 0.06 2.00 -6.43
N PRO A 118 0.04 1.86 -5.09
CA PRO A 118 -0.36 2.95 -4.21
C PRO A 118 0.79 3.87 -3.78
N PHE A 119 1.94 3.86 -4.47
CA PHE A 119 3.06 4.75 -4.17
C PHE A 119 2.81 6.19 -4.64
N ARG A 120 3.25 7.15 -3.84
CA ARG A 120 3.39 8.59 -4.15
C ARG A 120 4.77 9.05 -3.66
N PRO A 121 5.85 8.57 -4.31
CA PRO A 121 7.20 8.83 -3.89
C PRO A 121 7.71 10.15 -4.45
N GLU A 122 8.24 10.98 -3.56
CA GLU A 122 8.75 12.31 -3.90
C GLU A 122 10.23 12.41 -3.52
N TRP A 123 11.02 12.95 -4.45
CA TRP A 123 12.34 13.49 -4.16
C TRP A 123 12.14 14.93 -3.70
N ILE A 124 12.66 15.31 -2.53
CA ILE A 124 12.39 16.62 -1.93
C ILE A 124 13.71 17.21 -1.42
N LEU A 125 14.13 18.33 -2.00
CA LEU A 125 15.31 19.08 -1.54
C LEU A 125 14.92 20.11 -0.48
N GLU A 126 15.61 20.11 0.66
CA GLU A 126 15.41 21.06 1.75
C GLU A 126 16.08 22.41 1.43
N LEU A 127 15.32 23.37 0.91
CA LEU A 127 15.84 24.71 0.56
C LEU A 127 15.94 25.66 1.76
N CYS A 128 15.20 25.36 2.84
CA CYS A 128 15.29 26.11 4.09
C CYS A 128 16.51 25.65 4.90
N SER A 129 17.41 26.57 5.22
CA SER A 129 18.54 26.33 6.13
C SER A 129 18.21 26.83 7.55
N VAL A 130 18.65 26.10 8.57
CA VAL A 130 18.48 26.47 9.99
C VAL A 130 19.79 26.50 10.76
N SER A 131 19.95 27.51 11.62
CA SER A 131 21.17 27.75 12.41
C SER A 131 21.25 26.91 13.69
N ASN A 132 20.16 26.25 14.07
CA ASN A 132 20.08 25.42 15.28
C ASN A 132 19.10 24.25 15.11
N ASN A 133 19.15 23.31 16.05
CA ASN A 133 18.29 22.13 16.10
C ASN A 133 17.18 22.31 17.16
N ASP A 134 16.60 23.51 17.27
CA ASP A 134 15.46 23.75 18.18
C ASP A 134 14.15 23.31 17.50
N PRO A 135 13.35 22.40 18.07
CA PRO A 135 12.04 22.02 17.52
C PRO A 135 11.04 23.19 17.46
N GLU A 136 11.26 24.27 18.21
CA GLU A 136 10.43 25.49 18.20
C GLU A 136 10.96 26.58 17.26
N ASN A 137 12.02 26.31 16.49
CA ASN A 137 12.60 27.28 15.55
C ASN A 137 11.53 27.85 14.59
N SER A 138 11.41 29.19 14.58
CA SER A 138 10.39 29.92 13.82
C SER A 138 10.55 29.87 12.31
N ASP A 139 11.75 29.52 11.81
CA ASP A 139 12.00 29.34 10.38
C ASP A 139 11.30 28.09 9.84
N ILE A 140 11.01 27.11 10.70
CA ILE A 140 10.38 25.86 10.31
C ILE A 140 8.91 26.07 9.98
N GLN A 141 8.57 25.77 8.73
CA GLN A 141 7.21 25.87 8.23
C GLN A 141 6.56 24.49 8.23
N TRP A 142 5.64 24.25 9.15
CA TRP A 142 4.99 22.95 9.39
C TRP A 142 3.88 22.68 8.37
N ASN A 143 3.73 21.42 7.94
CA ASN A 143 2.51 20.99 7.24
C ASN A 143 1.37 20.71 8.23
N ASN A 144 0.21 20.30 7.71
CA ASN A 144 -0.97 19.91 8.50
C ASN A 144 -1.05 18.39 8.74
N GLY A 145 0.05 17.66 8.48
CA GLY A 145 -0.03 16.23 8.21
C GLY A 145 -0.73 15.96 6.89
N HIS A 146 -0.71 14.70 6.45
CA HIS A 146 -1.38 14.29 5.21
C HIS A 146 -1.82 12.82 5.32
N PHE A 147 -2.72 12.41 4.42
CA PHE A 147 -3.38 11.10 4.50
C PHE A 147 -2.46 9.91 4.18
N MET A 148 -1.39 10.12 3.41
CA MET A 148 -0.51 9.02 3.03
C MET A 148 0.36 8.60 4.20
N HIS A 149 0.61 7.29 4.32
CA HIS A 149 1.73 6.83 5.13
C HIS A 149 3.02 7.36 4.51
N GLN A 150 4.03 7.64 5.33
CA GLN A 150 5.30 8.12 4.82
C GLN A 150 6.46 7.35 5.45
N PHE A 151 7.19 6.67 4.59
CA PHE A 151 8.57 6.26 4.85
C PHE A 151 9.49 7.34 4.27
N THR A 152 10.62 7.62 4.92
CA THR A 152 11.58 8.60 4.42
C THR A 152 12.99 8.13 4.65
N TYR A 153 13.83 8.28 3.62
CA TYR A 153 15.26 8.04 3.66
C TYR A 153 16.00 9.37 3.52
N PHE A 154 17.01 9.59 4.35
CA PHE A 154 17.72 10.86 4.44
C PHE A 154 19.07 10.81 3.71
N ILE A 155 19.40 11.89 3.00
CA ILE A 155 20.67 12.11 2.30
C ILE A 155 21.16 13.51 2.68
N GLY A 156 22.35 13.60 3.26
CA GLY A 156 22.92 14.86 3.76
C GLY A 156 22.43 15.22 5.16
N GLU A 157 22.58 16.49 5.53
CA GLU A 157 22.39 17.00 6.88
C GLU A 157 20.98 17.57 7.10
N VAL A 158 20.01 16.68 7.29
CA VAL A 158 18.59 17.04 7.39
C VAL A 158 18.12 17.03 8.84
N ASN A 159 17.40 18.06 9.26
CA ASN A 159 16.59 18.03 10.47
C ASN A 159 15.17 17.58 10.12
N PHE A 160 14.68 16.55 10.80
CA PHE A 160 13.31 16.06 10.69
C PHE A 160 12.48 16.53 11.89
N TYR A 161 11.53 17.44 11.64
CA TYR A 161 10.63 17.98 12.64
C TYR A 161 9.30 17.22 12.62
N TYR A 162 8.80 16.84 13.79
CA TYR A 162 7.50 16.16 13.91
C TYR A 162 6.78 16.51 15.22
N GLN A 163 5.45 16.43 15.19
CA GLN A 163 4.61 16.73 16.36
C GLN A 163 4.14 15.43 17.02
N SER A 164 4.38 15.28 18.32
CA SER A 164 3.85 14.18 19.12
C SER A 164 2.32 14.27 19.25
N PRO A 165 1.63 13.18 19.61
CA PRO A 165 0.17 13.19 19.79
C PRO A 165 -0.37 14.24 20.78
N ASN A 166 0.44 14.64 21.77
CA ASN A 166 0.10 15.70 22.74
C ASN A 166 0.35 17.12 22.23
N GLY A 167 0.75 17.28 20.96
CA GLY A 167 1.03 18.58 20.36
C GLY A 167 2.45 19.11 20.56
N LYS A 168 3.32 18.39 21.28
CA LYS A 168 4.73 18.80 21.46
C LYS A 168 5.50 18.69 20.14
N LYS A 169 6.24 19.73 19.74
CA LYS A 169 7.17 19.67 18.60
C LYS A 169 8.47 18.98 19.03
N ASN A 170 9.00 18.17 18.13
CA ASN A 170 10.27 17.46 18.29
C ASN A 170 11.07 17.60 17.01
N VAL A 171 12.37 17.34 17.11
CA VAL A 171 13.31 17.32 16.00
C VAL A 171 14.25 16.13 16.14
N ALA A 172 14.48 15.44 15.05
CA ALA A 172 15.50 14.40 14.91
C ALA A 172 16.59 14.91 13.95
N ILE A 173 17.85 14.79 14.38
CA ILE A 173 19.01 15.24 13.62
C ILE A 173 19.46 14.07 12.75
N MET A 174 19.09 14.11 11.46
CA MET A 174 19.29 13.00 10.53
C MET A 174 20.52 13.25 9.65
N ASN A 175 21.11 12.15 9.19
CA ASN A 175 22.24 12.10 8.27
C ASN A 175 21.99 11.07 7.16
N THR A 176 22.88 11.03 6.17
CA THR A 176 22.82 10.04 5.08
C THR A 176 22.72 8.62 5.62
N GLY A 177 21.69 7.89 5.20
CA GLY A 177 21.47 6.50 5.61
C GLY A 177 20.38 6.35 6.68
N ASP A 178 20.10 7.41 7.43
CA ASP A 178 19.02 7.39 8.41
C ASP A 178 17.67 7.26 7.71
N SER A 179 16.67 6.80 8.45
CA SER A 179 15.33 6.64 7.92
C SER A 179 14.26 6.83 9.00
N MET A 180 13.04 7.09 8.55
CA MET A 180 11.89 7.15 9.44
C MET A 180 10.61 6.61 8.80
N TYR A 181 9.65 6.31 9.67
CA TYR A 181 8.25 6.18 9.33
C TYR A 181 7.42 7.16 10.17
N ILE A 182 6.42 7.79 9.56
CA ILE A 182 5.46 8.67 10.24
C ILE A 182 4.03 8.29 9.87
N THR A 183 3.17 8.20 10.89
CA THR A 183 1.75 7.84 10.76
C THR A 183 0.97 8.96 10.06
N PRO A 184 -0.04 8.64 9.21
CA PRO A 184 -0.91 9.63 8.58
C PRO A 184 -1.40 10.71 9.54
N PHE A 185 -1.54 11.93 9.01
CA PHE A 185 -1.97 13.15 9.69
C PHE A 185 -1.06 13.68 10.81
N THR A 186 0.06 13.01 11.12
CA THR A 186 1.07 13.58 12.02
C THR A 186 1.78 14.74 11.34
N ARG A 187 1.74 15.94 11.94
CA ARG A 187 2.37 17.14 11.40
C ARG A 187 3.89 17.03 11.42
N HIS A 188 4.54 17.45 10.34
CA HIS A 188 5.99 17.38 10.19
C HIS A 188 6.54 18.44 9.23
N SER A 189 7.86 18.61 9.27
CA SER A 189 8.65 19.41 8.34
C SER A 189 10.11 18.95 8.30
N PHE A 190 10.88 19.51 7.38
CA PHE A 190 12.29 19.22 7.15
C PHE A 190 13.04 20.52 6.84
N ALA A 191 14.30 20.58 7.21
CA ALA A 191 15.20 21.68 6.87
C ALA A 191 16.65 21.19 6.81
N THR A 192 17.48 21.91 6.07
CA THR A 192 18.93 21.69 6.00
C THR A 192 19.61 22.38 7.18
N ARG A 193 20.60 21.74 7.81
CA ARG A 193 21.43 22.44 8.81
C ARG A 193 22.39 23.40 8.13
N GLU A 194 22.48 24.64 8.63
CA GLU A 194 23.31 25.71 8.05
C GLU A 194 24.81 25.35 7.94
N SER A 195 25.31 24.43 8.78
CA SER A 195 26.67 23.90 8.69
C SER A 195 26.93 23.02 7.46
N SER A 196 25.89 22.59 6.75
CA SER A 196 26.03 21.69 5.61
C SER A 196 26.59 22.40 4.38
N LYS A 197 27.39 21.67 3.61
CA LYS A 197 27.98 22.17 2.35
C LYS A 197 26.97 22.22 1.21
N GLU A 198 25.95 21.37 1.28
CA GLU A 198 24.92 21.20 0.25
C GLU A 198 23.56 21.10 0.93
N ASN A 199 22.49 21.36 0.19
CA ASN A 199 21.15 21.16 0.72
C ASN A 199 20.93 19.69 1.06
N GLY A 200 20.29 19.46 2.21
CA GLY A 200 19.73 18.18 2.57
C GLY A 200 18.70 17.72 1.53
N LEU A 201 18.60 16.41 1.38
CA LEU A 201 17.67 15.74 0.49
C LEU A 201 16.97 14.61 1.24
N ILE A 202 15.67 14.48 1.03
CA ILE A 202 14.92 13.29 1.40
C ILE A 202 14.30 12.59 0.20
N LEU A 203 14.24 11.27 0.29
CA LEU A 203 13.34 10.45 -0.51
C LEU A 203 12.10 10.15 0.32
N ALA A 204 11.07 10.99 0.18
CA ALA A 204 9.80 10.87 0.88
C ALA A 204 8.88 9.89 0.11
N ILE A 205 9.03 8.60 0.41
CA ILE A 205 8.29 7.53 -0.25
C ILE A 205 6.94 7.35 0.46
N THR A 206 5.97 8.19 0.08
CA THR A 206 4.62 8.11 0.64
C THR A 206 3.78 7.05 -0.07
N TYR A 207 2.79 6.47 0.61
CA TYR A 207 1.93 5.44 0.03
C TYR A 207 0.59 5.30 0.73
N GLY A 208 -0.39 4.83 -0.05
CA GLY A 208 -1.70 4.43 0.45
C GLY A 208 -1.67 3.09 1.16
N GLY A 209 -2.27 3.03 2.35
CA GLY A 209 -2.55 1.79 3.08
C GLY A 209 -3.91 1.19 2.69
N LYS A 210 -4.54 0.50 3.64
CA LYS A 210 -5.86 -0.14 3.48
C LYS A 210 -7.03 0.85 3.38
N LEU A 211 -6.84 2.10 3.77
CA LEU A 211 -7.89 3.12 3.80
C LEU A 211 -8.10 3.88 2.49
N THR A 212 -7.31 3.62 1.44
CA THR A 212 -7.46 4.34 0.15
C THR A 212 -8.47 3.67 -0.78
N GLY A 213 -9.11 4.42 -1.67
CA GLY A 213 -10.00 3.86 -2.69
C GLY A 213 -11.35 3.44 -2.10
N ASP A 214 -11.77 2.20 -2.34
CA ASP A 214 -13.14 1.74 -2.04
C ASP A 214 -13.47 1.78 -0.57
N VAL A 215 -12.53 1.40 0.30
CA VAL A 215 -12.69 1.49 1.75
C VAL A 215 -12.94 2.95 2.19
N GLN A 216 -12.28 3.92 1.56
CA GLN A 216 -12.52 5.33 1.83
C GLN A 216 -13.92 5.77 1.40
N GLN A 217 -14.37 5.30 0.23
CA GLN A 217 -15.68 5.66 -0.31
C GLN A 217 -16.81 5.03 0.50
N GLU A 218 -16.64 3.79 0.95
CA GLU A 218 -17.58 3.12 1.85
C GLU A 218 -17.72 3.87 3.17
N LEU A 219 -16.60 4.23 3.82
CA LEU A 219 -16.63 5.05 5.03
C LEU A 219 -17.21 6.45 4.78
N SER A 220 -16.91 7.06 3.63
CA SER A 220 -17.41 8.39 3.26
C SER A 220 -18.91 8.43 2.98
N ALA A 221 -19.52 7.28 2.66
CA ALA A 221 -20.97 7.18 2.48
C ALA A 221 -21.72 7.11 3.82
N LEU A 222 -21.01 6.86 4.94
CA LEU A 222 -21.56 6.92 6.29
C LEU A 222 -21.54 8.37 6.81
N SER A 223 -22.39 8.67 7.80
CA SER A 223 -22.19 9.91 8.58
C SER A 223 -20.88 9.83 9.34
N VAL A 224 -20.30 10.98 9.67
CA VAL A 224 -19.06 11.05 10.48
C VAL A 224 -19.23 10.29 11.79
N GLU A 225 -20.39 10.40 12.44
CA GLU A 225 -20.72 9.68 13.67
C GLU A 225 -20.63 8.15 13.47
N LEU A 226 -21.29 7.62 12.45
CA LEU A 226 -21.31 6.17 12.19
C LEU A 226 -19.93 5.65 11.79
N GLY A 227 -19.24 6.36 10.89
CA GLY A 227 -17.90 5.98 10.44
C GLY A 227 -16.87 6.03 11.56
N SER A 228 -16.98 6.98 12.49
CA SER A 228 -16.02 7.11 13.60
C SER A 228 -16.07 5.94 14.58
N ASN A 229 -17.20 5.21 14.66
CA ASN A 229 -17.31 4.04 15.53
C ASN A 229 -16.43 2.85 15.09
N PHE A 230 -15.90 2.86 13.86
CA PHE A 230 -14.92 1.86 13.41
C PHE A 230 -13.50 2.13 13.95
N ALA A 231 -13.24 3.31 14.50
CA ALA A 231 -11.95 3.64 15.11
C ALA A 231 -11.87 3.06 16.54
N LEU A 232 -11.50 1.79 16.64
CA LEU A 232 -11.30 1.11 17.92
C LEU A 232 -10.14 1.72 18.73
N ASP A 233 -10.22 1.65 20.07
CA ASP A 233 -9.17 2.16 20.95
C ASP A 233 -7.94 1.24 20.97
N PHE A 234 -6.92 1.60 20.19
CA PHE A 234 -5.63 0.91 20.12
C PHE A 234 -4.52 1.70 20.84
N SER A 235 -4.86 2.41 21.92
CA SER A 235 -3.89 3.18 22.72
C SER A 235 -2.95 2.31 23.56
N SER A 236 -3.37 1.09 23.93
CA SER A 236 -2.57 0.07 24.62
C SER A 236 -2.92 -1.33 24.08
N ASN A 237 -2.09 -2.33 24.39
CA ASN A 237 -2.38 -3.71 24.01
C ASN A 237 -3.66 -4.23 24.69
N GLU A 238 -3.88 -3.84 25.94
CA GLU A 238 -5.05 -4.21 26.73
C GLU A 238 -6.33 -3.55 26.20
N SER A 239 -6.29 -2.25 25.90
CA SER A 239 -7.42 -1.54 25.29
C SER A 239 -7.76 -2.13 23.93
N ALA A 240 -6.75 -2.42 23.09
CA ALA A 240 -6.98 -3.02 21.78
C ALA A 240 -7.63 -4.41 21.90
N SER A 241 -7.12 -5.26 22.81
CA SER A 241 -7.69 -6.58 23.05
C SER A 241 -9.15 -6.50 23.52
N GLY A 242 -9.46 -5.59 24.45
CA GLY A 242 -10.82 -5.38 24.95
C GLY A 242 -11.76 -4.84 23.88
N ALA A 243 -11.33 -3.84 23.11
CA ALA A 243 -12.12 -3.22 22.04
C ALA A 243 -12.46 -4.22 20.92
N ILE A 244 -11.50 -5.04 20.49
CA ILE A 244 -11.72 -6.10 19.49
C ILE A 244 -12.72 -7.13 20.01
N LEU A 245 -12.55 -7.59 21.26
CA LEU A 245 -13.47 -8.54 21.87
C LEU A 245 -14.89 -7.98 21.96
N ASN A 246 -15.04 -6.75 22.44
CA ASN A 246 -16.32 -6.08 22.55
C ASN A 246 -17.00 -5.92 21.18
N PHE A 247 -16.24 -5.52 20.15
CA PHE A 247 -16.73 -5.42 18.78
C PHE A 247 -17.27 -6.76 18.28
N HIS A 248 -16.48 -7.84 18.38
CA HIS A 248 -16.91 -9.17 17.93
C HIS A 248 -18.09 -9.75 18.74
N ARG A 249 -18.15 -9.51 20.05
CA ARG A 249 -19.34 -9.90 20.85
C ARG A 249 -20.58 -9.12 20.39
N ASN A 250 -20.46 -7.82 20.14
CA ASN A 250 -21.61 -7.01 19.75
C ASN A 250 -22.15 -7.40 18.36
N ILE A 251 -21.29 -7.64 17.36
CA ILE A 251 -21.74 -8.07 16.02
C ILE A 251 -22.32 -9.50 16.00
N SER A 252 -22.03 -10.33 17.01
CA SER A 252 -22.67 -11.63 17.20
C SER A 252 -23.98 -11.55 18.00
N ASN A 253 -24.37 -10.37 18.47
CA ASN A 253 -25.54 -10.13 19.33
C ASN A 253 -25.56 -10.98 20.62
N LEU A 254 -24.39 -11.45 21.08
CA LEU A 254 -24.29 -12.22 22.31
C LEU A 254 -24.23 -11.30 23.53
N THR A 255 -25.08 -11.59 24.53
CA THR A 255 -24.94 -10.96 25.85
C THR A 255 -23.74 -11.55 26.58
N LEU A 256 -23.18 -10.82 27.54
CA LEU A 256 -22.14 -11.37 28.42
C LEU A 256 -22.62 -12.64 29.16
N LYS A 257 -23.91 -12.74 29.49
CA LYS A 257 -24.50 -13.93 30.11
C LYS A 257 -24.44 -15.14 29.17
N GLU A 258 -24.78 -14.96 27.91
CA GLU A 258 -24.75 -16.05 26.93
C GLU A 258 -23.31 -16.45 26.59
N LEU A 259 -22.42 -15.47 26.41
CA LEU A 259 -21.00 -15.74 26.19
C LEU A 259 -20.37 -16.48 27.40
N SER A 260 -20.73 -16.07 28.62
CA SER A 260 -20.30 -16.74 29.86
C SER A 260 -20.74 -18.20 29.89
N LYS A 261 -22.01 -18.47 29.59
CA LYS A 261 -22.57 -19.82 29.50
C LYS A 261 -21.82 -20.69 28.47
N ASN A 262 -21.56 -20.15 27.28
CA ASN A 262 -20.94 -20.89 26.18
C ASN A 262 -19.45 -21.18 26.42
N THR A 263 -18.75 -20.28 27.12
CA THR A 263 -17.30 -20.38 27.35
C THR A 263 -16.95 -20.96 28.72
N SER A 264 -17.92 -21.01 29.64
CA SER A 264 -17.69 -21.27 31.08
C SER A 264 -16.74 -20.26 31.74
N ILE A 265 -16.59 -19.06 31.17
CA ILE A 265 -15.86 -17.94 31.77
C ILE A 265 -16.86 -17.08 32.54
N SER A 266 -16.52 -16.62 33.75
CA SER A 266 -17.45 -15.81 34.54
C SER A 266 -17.78 -14.47 33.85
N ILE A 267 -18.98 -13.94 34.06
CA ILE A 267 -19.39 -12.64 33.53
C ILE A 267 -18.41 -11.54 33.97
N ASP A 268 -17.95 -11.57 35.22
CA ASP A 268 -17.04 -10.55 35.75
C ASP A 268 -15.67 -10.62 35.07
N GLU A 269 -15.18 -11.81 34.77
CA GLU A 269 -13.94 -11.99 34.01
C GLU A 269 -14.07 -11.52 32.56
N LEU A 270 -15.19 -11.79 31.90
CA LEU A 270 -15.47 -11.25 30.56
C LEU A 270 -15.55 -9.71 30.56
N LYS A 271 -16.10 -9.09 31.62
CA LYS A 271 -16.08 -7.62 31.77
C LYS A 271 -14.65 -7.09 31.92
N LEU A 272 -13.78 -7.78 32.65
CA LEU A 272 -12.38 -7.38 32.76
C LEU A 272 -11.67 -7.43 31.39
N PHE A 273 -12.00 -8.45 30.58
CA PHE A 273 -11.47 -8.56 29.22
C PHE A 273 -11.97 -7.44 28.30
N GLU A 274 -13.29 -7.21 28.21
CA GLU A 274 -13.85 -6.20 27.30
C GLU A 274 -13.48 -4.76 27.67
N ASN A 275 -13.25 -4.48 28.95
CA ASN A 275 -12.81 -3.16 29.42
C ASN A 275 -11.28 -2.96 29.35
N GLY A 276 -10.52 -3.93 28.81
CA GLY A 276 -9.07 -3.83 28.73
C GLY A 276 -8.37 -3.80 30.09
N LEU A 277 -8.96 -4.41 31.12
CA LEU A 277 -8.40 -4.47 32.48
C LEU A 277 -7.58 -5.75 32.71
N LYS A 278 -7.77 -6.76 31.86
CA LYS A 278 -7.05 -8.04 31.91
C LYS A 278 -6.96 -8.63 30.51
N LEU A 279 -5.81 -9.17 30.13
CA LEU A 279 -5.67 -9.93 28.89
C LEU A 279 -6.17 -11.37 29.08
N PRO A 280 -7.00 -11.90 28.16
CA PRO A 280 -7.39 -13.30 28.20
C PRO A 280 -6.19 -14.21 27.87
N LEU A 281 -6.14 -15.41 28.48
CA LEU A 281 -5.17 -16.42 28.08
C LEU A 281 -5.52 -16.97 26.69
N ILE A 282 -4.56 -17.57 25.99
CA ILE A 282 -4.80 -18.24 24.70
C ILE A 282 -5.89 -19.34 24.83
N SER A 283 -5.96 -20.03 25.97
CA SER A 283 -7.03 -21.00 26.25
C SER A 283 -8.41 -20.37 26.32
N ASP A 284 -8.51 -19.16 26.84
CA ASP A 284 -9.77 -18.43 26.94
C ASP A 284 -10.15 -17.83 25.59
N LEU A 285 -9.18 -17.24 24.87
CA LEU A 285 -9.38 -16.78 23.50
C LEU A 285 -9.89 -17.90 22.58
N LYS A 286 -9.40 -19.13 22.74
CA LYS A 286 -9.91 -20.31 21.99
C LYS A 286 -11.40 -20.54 22.25
N LYS A 287 -11.82 -20.53 23.52
CA LYS A 287 -13.22 -20.74 23.91
C LYS A 287 -14.10 -19.61 23.39
N ILE A 288 -13.65 -18.37 23.58
CA ILE A 288 -14.35 -17.17 23.14
C ILE A 288 -14.49 -17.17 21.61
N ALA A 289 -13.40 -17.34 20.86
CA ALA A 289 -13.43 -17.37 19.40
C ALA A 289 -14.38 -18.45 18.86
N ASN A 290 -14.36 -19.65 19.46
CA ASN A 290 -15.30 -20.71 19.10
C ASN A 290 -16.76 -20.32 19.40
N SER A 291 -17.04 -19.71 20.56
CA SER A 291 -18.38 -19.22 20.89
C SER A 291 -18.86 -18.07 19.98
N LEU A 292 -17.94 -17.26 19.46
CA LEU A 292 -18.21 -16.15 18.55
C LEU A 292 -18.19 -16.59 17.06
N ASN A 293 -17.87 -17.87 16.79
CA ASN A 293 -17.71 -18.43 15.45
C ASN A 293 -16.68 -17.67 14.57
N ILE A 294 -15.53 -17.34 15.16
CA ILE A 294 -14.40 -16.66 14.50
C ILE A 294 -13.08 -17.37 14.82
N ASN A 295 -11.97 -16.95 14.20
CA ASN A 295 -10.65 -17.46 14.53
C ASN A 295 -10.05 -16.67 15.70
N ILE A 296 -9.14 -17.30 16.45
CA ILE A 296 -8.35 -16.59 17.49
C ILE A 296 -7.65 -15.36 16.90
N ARG A 297 -7.15 -15.46 15.66
CA ARG A 297 -6.49 -14.36 14.95
C ARG A 297 -7.36 -13.09 14.94
N ASP A 298 -8.66 -13.24 14.78
CA ASP A 298 -9.58 -12.12 14.65
C ASP A 298 -9.87 -11.47 16.02
N LEU A 299 -9.44 -12.10 17.13
CA LEU A 299 -9.44 -11.53 18.49
C LEU A 299 -8.08 -10.99 18.96
N LEU A 300 -7.01 -11.22 18.19
CA LEU A 300 -5.67 -10.80 18.59
C LEU A 300 -5.38 -9.39 18.06
N PRO A 301 -5.01 -8.42 18.92
CA PRO A 301 -4.36 -7.20 18.46
C PRO A 301 -2.93 -7.52 17.98
N ASN A 302 -2.22 -6.50 17.51
CA ASN A 302 -0.77 -6.61 17.29
C ASN A 302 -0.05 -6.92 18.61
N ASP A 303 1.12 -7.55 18.52
CA ASP A 303 1.91 -7.93 19.70
C ASP A 303 2.39 -6.74 20.55
N LYS A 304 2.51 -5.55 19.93
CA LYS A 304 2.90 -4.30 20.60
C LYS A 304 2.24 -3.09 19.97
N ILE A 305 2.10 -2.03 20.76
CA ILE A 305 1.80 -0.69 20.28
C ILE A 305 3.10 -0.03 19.82
N GLU A 306 3.11 0.46 18.58
CA GLU A 306 4.23 1.18 18.00
C GLU A 306 4.03 2.69 18.16
N ASP A 307 5.13 3.43 18.29
CA ASP A 307 5.09 4.89 18.25
C ASP A 307 4.56 5.40 16.90
N LYS A 308 3.92 6.57 16.91
CA LYS A 308 3.39 7.20 15.70
C LYS A 308 4.48 7.68 14.75
N VAL A 309 5.68 7.90 15.27
CA VAL A 309 6.90 8.25 14.52
C VAL A 309 7.98 7.27 14.93
N ILE A 310 8.51 6.52 13.96
CA ILE A 310 9.63 5.60 14.15
C ILE A 310 10.84 6.21 13.47
N ILE A 311 11.87 6.48 14.24
CA ILE A 311 13.18 6.92 13.73
C ILE A 311 14.12 5.72 13.82
N LYS A 312 14.93 5.52 12.78
CA LYS A 312 16.00 4.53 12.79
C LYS A 312 17.25 5.15 12.20
N TYR A 313 18.25 5.33 13.04
CA TYR A 313 19.56 5.78 12.59
C TYR A 313 20.26 4.64 11.86
N HIS A 314 21.11 4.96 10.88
CA HIS A 314 21.76 3.96 10.03
C HIS A 314 22.54 2.92 10.86
N ASN A 315 23.22 3.35 11.92
CA ASN A 315 23.96 2.44 12.80
C ASN A 315 23.10 1.47 13.64
N GLU A 316 21.78 1.65 13.68
CA GLU A 316 20.83 0.76 14.36
C GLU A 316 20.28 -0.34 13.43
N GLY A 317 20.47 -0.19 12.11
CA GLY A 317 20.01 -1.14 11.12
C GLY A 317 20.78 -2.45 11.12
N LYS A 318 20.05 -3.58 11.13
CA LYS A 318 20.64 -4.90 10.96
C LYS A 318 21.10 -5.08 9.51
N THR A 319 22.24 -5.73 9.33
CA THR A 319 22.76 -6.11 8.01
C THR A 319 22.83 -7.62 7.85
N TRP A 320 22.64 -8.08 6.61
CA TRP A 320 22.88 -9.47 6.23
C TRP A 320 23.20 -9.56 4.75
N PHE A 321 23.96 -10.59 4.38
CA PHE A 321 24.20 -10.92 2.98
C PHE A 321 23.07 -11.77 2.40
N TYR A 322 22.81 -11.59 1.11
CA TYR A 322 21.84 -12.39 0.38
C TYR A 322 22.30 -12.56 -1.08
N PRO A 323 22.08 -13.74 -1.70
CA PRO A 323 21.77 -15.03 -1.06
C PRO A 323 22.93 -15.53 -0.18
N GLU A 324 22.62 -16.44 0.76
CA GLU A 324 23.51 -16.91 1.85
C GLU A 324 24.93 -17.34 1.41
N ASN A 325 25.08 -17.93 0.22
CA ASN A 325 26.36 -18.49 -0.24
C ASN A 325 27.13 -17.64 -1.24
N THR A 326 26.53 -16.56 -1.74
CA THR A 326 27.09 -15.81 -2.88
C THR A 326 27.24 -14.32 -2.64
N ASN A 327 26.63 -13.79 -1.58
CA ASN A 327 26.80 -12.40 -1.11
C ASN A 327 26.65 -11.35 -2.23
N TYR A 328 25.75 -11.58 -3.18
CA TYR A 328 25.50 -10.63 -4.29
C TYR A 328 24.94 -9.31 -3.79
N TYR A 329 24.27 -9.34 -2.64
CA TYR A 329 23.68 -8.20 -1.99
C TYR A 329 24.05 -8.18 -0.52
N GLU A 330 24.25 -6.99 0.01
CA GLU A 330 24.24 -6.70 1.44
C GLU A 330 22.98 -5.86 1.72
N PHE A 331 22.03 -6.46 2.43
CA PHE A 331 20.80 -5.78 2.85
C PHE A 331 21.07 -5.06 4.16
N HIS A 332 20.55 -3.86 4.27
CA HIS A 332 20.53 -3.06 5.48
C HIS A 332 19.09 -2.67 5.80
N GLU A 333 18.57 -3.11 6.95
CA GLU A 333 17.19 -2.87 7.36
C GLU A 333 16.98 -1.42 7.81
N LEU A 334 16.05 -0.72 7.16
CA LEU A 334 15.68 0.66 7.48
C LEU A 334 14.47 0.72 8.44
N ALA A 335 13.97 1.91 8.74
CA ALA A 335 12.84 2.14 9.64
C ALA A 335 11.58 1.37 9.22
N SER A 336 10.95 0.66 10.15
CA SER A 336 9.71 -0.08 9.93
C SER A 336 8.83 -0.07 11.16
N THR A 337 7.56 -0.46 11.01
CA THR A 337 6.58 -0.54 12.11
C THR A 337 5.77 -1.83 11.97
N SER A 338 5.52 -2.54 13.07
CA SER A 338 4.66 -3.73 13.07
C SER A 338 3.20 -3.40 12.72
N THR A 339 2.79 -2.14 12.84
CA THR A 339 1.46 -1.65 12.40
C THR A 339 1.27 -1.80 10.89
N LEU A 340 2.36 -1.82 10.12
CA LEU A 340 2.37 -2.04 8.67
C LEU A 340 3.26 -3.25 8.36
N PRO A 341 2.82 -4.48 8.67
CA PRO A 341 3.69 -5.65 8.62
C PRO A 341 4.14 -6.01 7.20
N PHE A 342 3.46 -5.48 6.17
CA PHE A 342 3.79 -5.64 4.76
C PHE A 342 4.59 -4.47 4.18
N SER A 343 4.98 -3.48 5.00
CA SER A 343 5.91 -2.42 4.60
C SER A 343 7.33 -2.82 5.01
N LYS A 344 8.20 -3.01 4.02
CA LYS A 344 9.60 -3.44 4.23
C LYS A 344 10.55 -2.52 3.47
N SER A 345 11.44 -1.86 4.18
CA SER A 345 12.38 -0.90 3.62
C SER A 345 13.82 -1.36 3.81
N PHE A 346 14.61 -1.25 2.75
CA PHE A 346 16.00 -1.68 2.73
C PHE A 346 16.87 -0.69 1.98
N GLU A 347 18.07 -0.44 2.49
CA GLU A 347 19.20 -0.04 1.68
C GLU A 347 19.89 -1.33 1.24
N ILE A 348 20.20 -1.47 -0.06
CA ILE A 348 20.89 -2.65 -0.58
C ILE A 348 22.15 -2.20 -1.31
N LYS A 349 23.29 -2.67 -0.83
CA LYS A 349 24.54 -2.62 -1.58
C LYS A 349 24.61 -3.84 -2.49
N ILE A 350 24.89 -3.59 -3.77
CA ILE A 350 25.03 -4.61 -4.80
C ILE A 350 26.51 -4.82 -5.04
N ASN A 351 26.95 -6.07 -4.90
CA ASN A 351 28.31 -6.50 -5.16
C ASN A 351 28.41 -7.09 -6.56
N ASP A 352 29.50 -6.78 -7.28
CA ASP A 352 29.67 -7.22 -8.66
C ASP A 352 29.62 -8.75 -8.80
N SER A 353 28.92 -9.20 -9.84
CA SER A 353 28.71 -10.61 -10.14
C SER A 353 28.34 -10.75 -11.62
N LYS A 354 28.87 -11.79 -12.26
CA LYS A 354 28.50 -12.16 -13.64
C LYS A 354 27.35 -13.17 -13.72
N ASN A 355 26.77 -13.55 -12.58
CA ASN A 355 25.72 -14.57 -12.54
C ASN A 355 24.39 -14.04 -13.10
N SER A 356 23.79 -14.69 -14.10
CA SER A 356 22.52 -14.26 -14.69
C SER A 356 21.25 -14.69 -13.92
N LYS A 357 21.38 -15.48 -12.85
CA LYS A 357 20.24 -16.00 -12.07
C LYS A 357 19.39 -14.85 -11.50
N LEU A 358 18.08 -14.91 -11.73
CA LEU A 358 17.10 -14.04 -11.09
C LEU A 358 16.89 -14.54 -9.65
N ASP A 359 17.49 -13.83 -8.69
CA ASP A 359 17.68 -14.27 -7.32
C ASP A 359 16.84 -13.48 -6.30
N LEU A 360 16.12 -12.45 -6.76
CA LEU A 360 15.18 -11.66 -5.99
C LEU A 360 13.75 -11.88 -6.49
N GLU A 361 12.83 -12.11 -5.55
CA GLU A 361 11.39 -12.18 -5.79
C GLU A 361 10.67 -11.71 -4.53
N SER A 362 9.58 -10.96 -4.68
CA SER A 362 8.75 -10.53 -3.56
C SER A 362 7.29 -10.43 -3.98
N GLY A 363 6.38 -10.97 -3.18
CA GLY A 363 4.93 -10.86 -3.40
C GLY A 363 4.33 -9.48 -3.07
N LEU A 364 5.15 -8.43 -3.02
CA LEU A 364 4.77 -7.07 -2.64
C LEU A 364 5.07 -6.11 -3.80
N HIS A 365 4.36 -4.98 -3.86
CA HIS A 365 4.74 -3.88 -4.74
C HIS A 365 6.09 -3.34 -4.29
N GLN A 366 6.97 -2.97 -5.23
CA GLN A 366 8.30 -2.48 -4.88
C GLN A 366 8.56 -1.14 -5.57
N TYR A 367 8.90 -0.14 -4.79
CA TYR A 367 9.53 1.09 -5.25
C TYR A 367 11.03 0.96 -5.01
N MET A 368 11.84 1.38 -5.98
CA MET A 368 13.29 1.38 -5.89
C MET A 368 13.86 2.68 -6.42
N TYR A 369 15.01 3.09 -5.88
CA TYR A 369 15.74 4.28 -6.32
C TYR A 369 17.24 4.01 -6.27
N ASN A 370 17.97 4.31 -7.34
CA ASN A 370 19.43 4.19 -7.33
C ASN A 370 20.04 5.39 -6.58
N ILE A 371 20.39 5.17 -5.32
CA ILE A 371 21.04 6.14 -4.42
C ILE A 371 22.57 6.10 -4.50
N GLY A 372 23.12 5.16 -5.27
CA GLY A 372 24.56 5.06 -5.51
C GLY A 372 25.03 5.97 -6.63
N ASN A 373 26.36 6.04 -6.81
CA ASN A 373 26.99 6.88 -7.84
C ASN A 373 27.28 6.11 -9.14
N ASN A 374 26.94 4.83 -9.20
CA ASN A 374 27.22 3.97 -10.34
C ASN A 374 25.92 3.47 -10.97
N SER A 375 25.93 3.30 -12.29
CA SER A 375 24.88 2.55 -12.97
C SER A 375 24.95 1.06 -12.61
N ILE A 376 23.78 0.45 -12.48
CA ILE A 376 23.63 -0.98 -12.23
C ILE A 376 22.75 -1.60 -13.32
N SER A 377 22.93 -2.89 -13.58
CA SER A 377 22.05 -3.63 -14.48
C SER A 377 20.90 -4.26 -13.70
N LEU A 378 19.68 -4.16 -14.24
CA LEU A 378 18.50 -4.86 -13.78
C LEU A 378 18.09 -5.88 -14.85
N SER A 379 17.97 -7.15 -14.49
CA SER A 379 17.32 -8.16 -15.35
C SER A 379 16.08 -8.73 -14.69
N TRP A 380 15.04 -9.01 -15.48
CA TRP A 380 13.80 -9.61 -14.98
C TRP A 380 13.12 -10.49 -16.02
N GLU A 381 12.20 -11.33 -15.57
CA GLU A 381 11.40 -12.22 -16.42
C GLU A 381 9.91 -11.92 -16.25
N ILE A 382 9.20 -11.80 -17.38
CA ILE A 382 7.75 -11.75 -17.45
C ILE A 382 7.27 -12.39 -18.75
N ASN A 383 6.14 -13.12 -18.73
CA ASN A 383 5.59 -13.80 -19.90
C ASN A 383 6.61 -14.68 -20.65
N ASN A 384 7.49 -15.36 -19.91
CA ASN A 384 8.59 -16.20 -20.42
C ASN A 384 9.60 -15.43 -21.29
N GLN A 385 9.70 -14.11 -21.14
CA GLN A 385 10.69 -13.27 -21.79
C GLN A 385 11.56 -12.58 -20.76
N THR A 386 12.86 -12.55 -21.02
CA THR A 386 13.85 -11.87 -20.18
C THR A 386 14.17 -10.52 -20.75
N TYR A 387 14.18 -9.51 -19.88
CA TYR A 387 14.53 -8.14 -20.19
C TYR A 387 15.70 -7.71 -19.35
N THR A 388 16.50 -6.78 -19.87
CA THR A 388 17.63 -6.19 -19.14
C THR A 388 17.71 -4.70 -19.44
N GLU A 389 17.86 -3.89 -18.40
CA GLU A 389 17.97 -2.44 -18.48
C GLU A 389 19.10 -1.91 -17.61
N SER A 390 19.66 -0.75 -17.98
CA SER A 390 20.61 -0.01 -17.15
C SER A 390 19.89 1.02 -16.29
N ILE A 391 20.20 1.01 -15.01
CA ILE A 391 19.60 1.88 -13.99
C ILE A 391 20.69 2.83 -13.50
N ASN A 392 20.59 4.08 -13.91
CA ASN A 392 21.59 5.11 -13.61
C ASN A 392 21.34 5.71 -12.21
N PRO A 393 22.33 6.38 -11.62
CA PRO A 393 22.13 7.19 -10.41
C PRO A 393 20.93 8.14 -10.56
N GLY A 394 20.03 8.14 -9.59
CA GLY A 394 18.81 8.95 -9.62
C GLY A 394 17.64 8.36 -10.39
N ASP A 395 17.82 7.26 -11.13
CA ASP A 395 16.71 6.51 -11.73
C ASP A 395 15.88 5.85 -10.62
N SER A 396 14.57 5.77 -10.88
CA SER A 396 13.61 5.13 -9.99
C SER A 396 12.80 4.06 -10.72
N LEU A 397 12.41 3.01 -9.99
CA LEU A 397 11.72 1.85 -10.56
C LEU A 397 10.52 1.41 -9.72
N TYR A 398 9.44 1.05 -10.41
CA TYR A 398 8.33 0.32 -9.84
C TYR A 398 8.34 -1.11 -10.38
N LEU A 399 8.26 -2.10 -9.48
CA LEU A 399 8.12 -3.52 -9.84
C LEU A 399 6.79 -4.06 -9.31
N LYS A 400 6.08 -4.80 -10.18
CA LYS A 400 4.89 -5.57 -9.79
C LYS A 400 5.26 -6.69 -8.80
N PRO A 401 4.32 -7.11 -7.95
CA PRO A 401 4.47 -8.31 -7.12
C PRO A 401 4.87 -9.55 -7.94
N PHE A 402 5.71 -10.41 -7.36
CA PHE A 402 6.20 -11.69 -7.89
C PHE A 402 7.05 -11.63 -9.16
N ILE A 403 7.48 -10.45 -9.61
CA ILE A 403 8.48 -10.36 -10.68
C ILE A 403 9.82 -10.88 -10.16
N LYS A 404 10.31 -11.96 -10.77
CA LYS A 404 11.67 -12.46 -10.56
C LYS A 404 12.65 -11.53 -11.26
N HIS A 405 13.64 -11.09 -10.52
CA HIS A 405 14.62 -10.13 -11.01
C HIS A 405 15.98 -10.31 -10.32
N ASN A 406 16.99 -9.57 -10.81
CA ASN A 406 18.25 -9.38 -10.12
C ASN A 406 18.81 -7.98 -10.39
N PHE A 407 19.78 -7.58 -9.57
CA PHE A 407 20.65 -6.45 -9.86
C PHE A 407 22.10 -6.91 -9.97
N ARG A 408 22.86 -6.31 -10.90
CA ARG A 408 24.27 -6.61 -11.14
C ARG A 408 25.11 -5.34 -11.32
N GLY A 409 26.42 -5.48 -11.13
CA GLY A 409 27.38 -4.39 -11.05
C GLY A 409 27.69 -4.01 -9.60
N ASN A 410 28.28 -2.84 -9.40
CA ASN A 410 28.61 -2.30 -8.08
C ASN A 410 27.78 -1.04 -7.83
N GLY A 411 26.85 -1.06 -6.88
CA GLY A 411 25.99 0.09 -6.63
C GLY A 411 25.21 0.00 -5.34
N LYS A 412 24.30 0.95 -5.13
CA LYS A 412 23.47 1.03 -3.94
C LYS A 412 22.05 1.45 -4.33
N ILE A 413 21.06 0.70 -3.89
CA ILE A 413 19.64 0.98 -4.15
C ILE A 413 18.88 1.11 -2.84
N LEU A 414 17.97 2.08 -2.79
CA LEU A 414 16.92 2.15 -1.79
C LEU A 414 15.72 1.34 -2.30
N ILE A 415 15.13 0.49 -1.47
CA ILE A 415 13.91 -0.24 -1.77
C ILE A 415 12.87 0.00 -0.68
N LEU A 416 11.63 0.31 -1.07
CA LEU A 416 10.46 0.17 -0.23
C LEU A 416 9.48 -0.83 -0.86
N ARG A 417 9.13 -1.87 -0.12
CA ARG A 417 8.11 -2.86 -0.48
C ARG A 417 6.84 -2.62 0.31
N ILE A 418 5.67 -2.68 -0.33
CA ILE A 418 4.35 -2.51 0.33
C ILE A 418 3.32 -3.53 -0.18
N GLY A 419 2.42 -3.95 0.70
CA GLY A 419 1.41 -4.97 0.39
C GLY A 419 0.19 -4.51 -0.43
N GLY A 420 0.01 -3.20 -0.59
CA GLY A 420 -1.18 -2.63 -1.23
C GLY A 420 -2.48 -3.14 -0.63
N LYS A 421 -3.50 -3.32 -1.46
CA LYS A 421 -4.79 -3.88 -1.02
C LYS A 421 -4.79 -5.41 -0.90
N VAL A 422 -3.89 -6.10 -1.59
CA VAL A 422 -3.91 -7.57 -1.72
C VAL A 422 -3.40 -8.28 -0.46
N ALA A 423 -2.22 -7.93 0.06
CA ALA A 423 -1.63 -8.66 1.19
C ALA A 423 -2.46 -8.52 2.48
N GLY A 424 -2.74 -9.62 3.19
CA GLY A 424 -3.64 -9.63 4.34
C GLY A 424 -4.92 -10.41 4.05
N ASP A 425 -6.09 -9.84 4.38
CA ASP A 425 -7.37 -10.56 4.26
C ASP A 425 -7.76 -10.87 2.81
N SER A 426 -7.58 -9.97 1.84
CA SER A 426 -7.88 -10.27 0.42
C SER A 426 -7.06 -11.45 -0.12
N GLN A 427 -5.78 -11.55 0.24
CA GLN A 427 -4.93 -12.70 -0.13
C GLN A 427 -5.41 -14.00 0.53
N ARG A 428 -5.88 -13.93 1.78
CA ARG A 428 -6.42 -15.10 2.50
C ARG A 428 -7.72 -15.58 1.87
N GLU A 429 -8.61 -14.66 1.52
CA GLU A 429 -9.85 -14.97 0.81
C GLU A 429 -9.57 -15.65 -0.53
N LEU A 430 -8.68 -15.09 -1.36
CA LEU A 430 -8.27 -15.72 -2.62
C LEU A 430 -7.68 -17.12 -2.41
N SER A 431 -6.98 -17.33 -1.30
CA SER A 431 -6.42 -18.64 -0.94
C SER A 431 -7.52 -19.65 -0.59
N ILE A 432 -8.60 -19.21 0.07
CA ILE A 432 -9.78 -20.03 0.40
C ILE A 432 -10.55 -20.37 -0.88
N VAL A 433 -10.75 -19.40 -1.79
CA VAL A 433 -11.36 -19.61 -3.13
C VAL A 433 -10.60 -20.68 -3.94
N GLY A 434 -9.29 -20.75 -3.74
CA GLY A 434 -8.43 -21.82 -4.23
C GLY A 434 -7.82 -21.54 -5.61
N LYS A 435 -6.61 -22.05 -5.82
CA LYS A 435 -5.80 -21.77 -7.03
C LYS A 435 -6.50 -22.08 -8.35
N LYS A 436 -7.36 -23.11 -8.40
CA LYS A 436 -8.10 -23.51 -9.61
C LYS A 436 -9.11 -22.45 -10.06
N ASN A 437 -9.59 -21.61 -9.14
CA ASN A 437 -10.59 -20.58 -9.40
C ASN A 437 -9.99 -19.17 -9.47
N ALA A 438 -8.71 -19.00 -9.17
CA ALA A 438 -8.05 -17.70 -9.04
C ALA A 438 -8.14 -16.88 -10.34
N GLU A 439 -8.02 -17.52 -11.51
CA GLU A 439 -8.13 -16.82 -12.80
C GLU A 439 -9.48 -16.11 -12.95
N ARG A 440 -10.58 -16.82 -12.67
CA ARG A 440 -11.94 -16.26 -12.75
C ARG A 440 -12.22 -15.25 -11.63
N ALA A 441 -11.65 -15.46 -10.44
CA ALA A 441 -11.77 -14.49 -9.35
C ALA A 441 -11.06 -13.17 -9.66
N ILE A 442 -9.94 -13.21 -10.40
CA ILE A 442 -9.23 -12.00 -10.86
C ILE A 442 -9.97 -11.35 -12.04
N SER A 443 -10.50 -12.15 -12.97
CA SER A 443 -11.16 -11.64 -14.16
C SER A 443 -12.14 -12.68 -14.71
N GLU A 444 -13.44 -12.47 -14.46
CA GLU A 444 -14.49 -13.38 -14.92
C GLU A 444 -14.52 -13.46 -16.45
N ASN A 445 -14.73 -14.67 -16.98
CA ASN A 445 -14.67 -14.95 -18.41
C ASN A 445 -15.87 -15.74 -18.93
N ILE A 446 -16.83 -16.05 -18.07
CA ILE A 446 -18.02 -16.83 -18.43
C ILE A 446 -19.26 -16.31 -17.69
N GLN A 447 -20.43 -16.47 -18.29
CA GLN A 447 -21.70 -16.24 -17.62
C GLN A 447 -21.89 -17.25 -16.46
N TRP A 448 -22.54 -16.82 -15.38
CA TRP A 448 -22.69 -17.64 -14.17
C TRP A 448 -23.46 -18.97 -14.36
N PHE A 449 -24.13 -19.13 -15.50
CA PHE A 449 -24.77 -20.38 -15.94
C PHE A 449 -24.77 -20.49 -17.47
N ASP A 450 -24.98 -21.70 -17.98
CA ASP A 450 -25.21 -21.95 -19.40
C ASP A 450 -26.71 -22.14 -19.65
N PRO A 451 -27.38 -21.29 -20.46
CA PRO A 451 -28.80 -21.42 -20.76
C PRO A 451 -29.15 -22.71 -21.53
N LYS A 452 -28.16 -23.37 -22.15
CA LYS A 452 -28.36 -24.68 -22.81
C LYS A 452 -28.39 -25.85 -21.82
N GLY A 453 -28.04 -25.61 -20.56
CA GLY A 453 -27.90 -26.63 -19.53
C GLY A 453 -26.62 -27.46 -19.66
N LYS A 454 -26.29 -28.21 -18.61
CA LYS A 454 -25.24 -29.23 -18.62
C LYS A 454 -25.93 -30.59 -18.57
N LYS A 455 -25.64 -31.47 -19.53
CA LYS A 455 -26.05 -32.88 -19.47
C LYS A 455 -25.22 -33.64 -18.45
#